data_AF-A0A962KCV7-F1
#
_entry.id   AF-A0A962KCV7-F1
#
_cell.length_a   1.000
_cell.length_b   1.000
_cell.length_c   1.000
_cell.angle_alpha   90.00
_cell.angle_beta   90.00
_cell.angle_gamma   90.00
#
_symmetry.space_group_name_H-M   'P 1'
#
loop_
_entity.id
_entity.type
_entity.pdbx_description
1 polymer ?
#
loop_
_entity_poly.entity_id
_entity_poly.type
_entity_poly.pdbx_seq_one_letter_code
_entity_poly.pdbx_strand_id
1 'polypeptide(L)' 'DEDGEVLFYTAMADLDLVCRELPNQGFTVNSAKLGYRAKNPVALSDAEREEVEAFLEAMDSDDDVQHVYVGLA' A
#
# COMPACT_ATOMS: atom_id res chain seq x y z
N ASP A 1 5.86 -9.76 -7.85
CA ASP A 1 6.25 -10.71 -8.90
C ASP A 1 5.10 -11.63 -9.18
N GLU A 2 4.32 -11.29 -10.21
CA GLU A 2 3.62 -12.25 -11.08
C GLU A 2 3.04 -11.58 -12.36
N ASP A 3 3.08 -10.25 -12.50
CA ASP A 3 2.56 -9.54 -13.70
C ASP A 3 3.49 -8.51 -14.35
N GLY A 4 4.82 -8.64 -14.20
CA GLY A 4 5.77 -7.67 -14.78
C GLY A 4 5.63 -6.24 -14.24
N GLU A 5 4.81 -6.03 -13.21
CA GLU A 5 4.63 -4.76 -12.53
C GLU A 5 5.71 -4.54 -11.48
N VAL A 6 6.21 -3.31 -11.42
CA VAL A 6 7.21 -2.87 -10.45
C VAL A 6 6.61 -1.77 -9.59
N LEU A 7 6.73 -1.92 -8.27
CA LEU A 7 6.31 -0.91 -7.31
C LEU A 7 7.50 -0.05 -6.88
N PHE A 8 7.42 1.25 -7.15
CA PHE A 8 8.42 2.23 -6.73
C PHE A 8 7.96 2.98 -5.48
N TYR A 9 8.86 3.10 -4.50
CA TYR A 9 8.62 3.90 -3.30
C TYR A 9 9.40 5.21 -3.37
N THR A 10 8.73 6.29 -2.98
CA THR A 10 9.29 7.65 -3.01
C THR A 10 8.99 8.37 -1.69
N ALA A 11 9.65 9.51 -1.45
CA ALA A 11 9.16 10.44 -0.46
C ALA A 11 7.84 11.07 -0.95
N MET A 12 6.95 11.46 -0.02
CA MET A 12 5.65 12.04 -0.40
C MET A 12 5.78 13.25 -1.34
N ALA A 13 6.79 14.10 -1.14
CA ALA A 13 7.02 15.28 -1.96
C ALA A 13 7.54 14.96 -3.37
N ASP A 14 8.12 13.78 -3.57
CA ASP A 14 8.76 13.38 -4.82
C ASP A 14 7.86 12.52 -5.72
N LEU A 15 6.62 12.23 -5.29
CA LEU A 15 5.71 11.37 -6.04
C LEU A 15 5.48 11.87 -7.48
N ASP A 16 5.16 13.16 -7.66
CA ASP A 16 4.91 13.75 -8.97
C ASP A 16 6.17 13.75 -9.86
N LEU A 17 7.33 14.07 -9.29
CA LEU A 17 8.61 14.05 -9.99
C LEU A 17 8.90 12.64 -10.54
N VAL A 18 8.80 11.62 -9.69
CA VAL A 18 9.13 10.25 -10.07
C VAL A 18 8.12 9.71 -11.08
N CYS A 19 6.83 10.01 -10.93
CA CYS A 19 5.83 9.61 -11.92
C CYS A 19 6.08 10.19 -13.32
N ARG A 20 6.62 11.41 -13.41
CA ARG A 20 6.97 12.02 -14.69
C ARG A 20 8.26 11.45 -15.31
N GLU A 21 9.20 11.02 -14.48
CA GLU A 21 10.49 10.49 -14.95
C GLU A 21 10.46 9.00 -15.31
N LEU A 22 9.61 8.20 -14.68
CA LEU A 22 9.51 6.76 -14.95
C LEU A 22 9.28 6.41 -16.44
N PRO A 23 8.42 7.14 -17.20
CA PRO A 23 8.29 6.97 -18.65
C PRO A 23 9.59 7.17 -19.44
N ASN A 24 10.43 8.12 -19.03
CA ASN A 24 11.73 8.37 -19.68
C ASN A 24 12.70 7.19 -19.47
N GLN A 25 12.48 6.39 -18.43
CA GLN A 25 13.25 5.19 -18.10
C GLN A 25 12.62 3.90 -18.67
N GLY A 26 11.58 4.01 -19.50
CA GLY A 26 10.92 2.87 -20.14
C GLY A 26 9.82 2.19 -19.31
N PHE A 27 9.35 2.82 -18.22
CA PHE A 27 8.25 2.31 -17.42
C PHE A 27 6.91 2.98 -17.77
N THR A 28 5.83 2.21 -17.81
CA THR A 28 4.47 2.76 -17.85
C THR A 28 3.94 2.89 -16.43
N VAL A 29 3.51 4.10 -16.05
CA VAL A 29 2.90 4.34 -14.73
C VAL A 29 1.42 3.97 -14.77
N ASN A 30 1.06 2.81 -14.22
CA ASN A 30 -0.33 2.35 -14.15
C ASN A 30 -1.12 3.07 -13.04
N SER A 31 -0.49 3.29 -11.89
CA SER A 31 -1.09 4.01 -10.77
C SER A 31 -0.02 4.74 -9.94
N ALA A 32 -0.42 5.83 -9.30
CA ALA A 32 0.38 6.60 -8.37
C ALA A 32 -0.50 7.07 -7.22
N LYS A 33 -0.13 6.72 -5.99
CA LYS A 33 -0.91 7.04 -4.79
C LYS A 33 -0.01 7.33 -3.61
N LEU A 34 -0.45 8.25 -2.75
CA LEU A 34 0.12 8.44 -1.43
C LEU A 34 -0.45 7.38 -0.49
N GLY A 35 0.38 6.88 0.41
CA GLY A 35 -0.03 5.88 1.38
C GLY A 35 0.98 5.73 2.50
N TYR A 36 0.56 5.02 3.54
CA TYR A 36 1.41 4.73 4.69
C TYR A 36 1.94 3.31 4.59
N ARG A 37 3.25 3.17 4.84
CA ARG A 37 3.93 1.88 4.89
C ARG A 37 4.52 1.68 6.28
N ALA A 38 4.22 0.54 6.89
CA ALA A 38 4.82 0.16 8.16
C ALA A 38 6.33 -0.02 8.01
N LYS A 39 7.09 0.59 8.91
CA LYS A 39 8.55 0.44 8.97
C LYS A 39 8.97 -0.93 9.48
N ASN A 40 8.20 -1.48 10.41
CA ASN A 40 8.40 -2.79 11.02
C ASN A 40 7.07 -3.57 10.90
N PRO A 41 6.86 -4.32 9.81
CA PRO A 41 5.66 -5.12 9.66
C PRO A 41 5.66 -6.27 10.67
N VAL A 42 4.48 -6.61 11.18
CA VAL A 42 4.27 -7.64 12.21
C VAL A 42 3.65 -8.86 11.55
N ALA A 43 4.20 -10.04 11.83
CA ALA A 43 3.60 -11.31 11.45
C ALA A 43 2.64 -11.76 12.56
N LEU A 44 1.45 -12.19 12.19
CA LEU A 44 0.46 -12.77 13.08
C LEU A 44 0.34 -14.27 12.85
N SER A 45 0.03 -15.02 13.91
CA SER A 45 -0.40 -16.41 13.80
C SER A 45 -1.81 -16.51 13.20
N ASP A 46 -2.17 -17.68 12.67
CA ASP A 46 -3.50 -17.89 12.04
C ASP A 46 -4.66 -17.58 12.99
N ALA A 47 -4.51 -17.88 14.28
CA ALA A 47 -5.53 -17.60 15.29
C ALA A 47 -5.71 -16.10 15.55
N GLU A 48 -4.63 -15.31 15.48
CA GLU A 48 -4.69 -13.85 15.67
C GLU A 48 -5.14 -13.13 14.39
N ARG A 49 -4.91 -13.75 13.21
CA ARG A 49 -5.31 -13.18 11.92
C ARG A 49 -6.82 -13.05 11.80
N GLU A 50 -7.59 -14.05 12.21
CA GLU A 50 -9.05 -14.04 12.09
C GLU A 50 -9.68 -12.87 12.86
N GLU A 51 -9.25 -12.64 14.10
CA GLU A 51 -9.73 -11.51 14.91
C GLU A 51 -9.36 -10.17 14.29
N VAL A 52 -8.11 -10.04 13.83
CA VAL A 52 -7.60 -8.80 13.25
C VAL A 52 -8.29 -8.51 11.90
N GLU A 53 -8.52 -9.51 11.06
CA GLU A 53 -9.24 -9.35 9.80
C GLU A 53 -10.68 -8.90 10.02
N ALA A 54 -11.42 -9.52 10.95
CA ALA A 54 -12.78 -9.12 11.29
C ALA A 54 -12.85 -7.67 11.81
N PHE A 55 -11.87 -7.26 12.62
CA PHE A 55 -11.77 -5.87 13.10
C PHE A 55 -11.50 -4.88 11.96
N LEU A 56 -10.58 -5.23 11.05
CA LEU A 56 -10.23 -4.37 9.91
C LEU A 56 -11.37 -4.25 8.89
N GLU A 57 -12.10 -5.33 8.64
CA GLU A 57 -13.28 -5.31 7.76
C GLU A 57 -14.39 -4.41 8.31
N ALA A 58 -14.63 -4.45 9.63
CA ALA A 58 -15.59 -3.55 10.26
C ALA A 58 -15.20 -2.07 10.12
N MET A 59 -13.89 -1.75 10.15
CA MET A 59 -13.40 -0.41 9.90
C MET A 59 -13.50 0.00 8.42
N ASP A 60 -13.18 -0.89 7.49
CA ASP A 60 -13.22 -0.61 6.05
C ASP A 60 -14.66 -0.43 5.52
N SER A 61 -15.65 -1.03 6.21
CA SER A 61 -17.07 -0.88 5.88
C SER A 61 -17.70 0.42 6.38
N ASP A 62 -16.99 1.22 7.19
CA ASP A 62 -17.46 2.51 7.68
C ASP A 62 -17.33 3.59 6.59
N ASP A 63 -18.39 4.37 6.34
CA ASP A 63 -18.44 5.30 5.22
C ASP A 63 -17.55 6.53 5.40
N ASP A 64 -17.18 6.86 6.64
CA ASP A 64 -16.22 7.92 6.94
C ASP A 64 -14.76 7.45 6.72
N VAL A 65 -14.52 6.14 6.71
CA VAL A 65 -13.18 5.57 6.50
C VAL A 65 -12.82 5.59 5.01
N GLN A 66 -11.76 6.34 4.69
CA GLN A 66 -11.29 6.46 3.31
C GLN A 66 -10.30 5.36 2.92
N HIS A 67 -9.35 5.04 3.82
CA HIS A 67 -8.30 4.05 3.60
C HIS A 67 -7.82 3.44 4.92
N VAL A 68 -7.64 2.12 4.94
CA VAL A 68 -7.02 1.38 6.05
C VAL A 68 -5.59 0.99 5.67
N TYR A 69 -4.60 1.39 6.48
CA TYR A 69 -3.19 1.05 6.27
C TYR A 69 -2.67 0.19 7.40
N VAL A 70 -2.49 -1.10 7.12
CA VAL A 70 -2.07 -2.09 8.13
C VAL A 70 -0.58 -2.39 8.05
N GLY A 71 0.03 -2.60 9.22
CA GLY A 71 1.43 -2.99 9.34
C GLY A 71 1.61 -4.49 9.46
N LEU A 72 0.89 -5.27 8.67
CA LEU A 72 1.00 -6.73 8.66
C LEU A 72 1.98 -7.20 7.57
N ALA A 73 2.69 -8.29 7.85
CA ALA A 73 3.68 -8.91 6.96
C ALA A 73 3.07 -9.96 6.02
#